data_AF-A0A6N3AE22-F1
#
_entry.id   AF-A0A6N3AE22-F1
#
_cell.length_a   1.000
_cell.length_b   1.000
_cell.length_c   1.000
_cell.angle_alpha   90.00
_cell.angle_beta   90.00
_cell.angle_gamma   90.00
#
_symmetry.space_group_name_H-M   'P 1'
#
loop_
_entity.id
_entity.type
_entity.pdbx_description
1 polymer ?
#
loop_
_entity_poly.entity_id
_entity_poly.type
_entity_poly.pdbx_seq_one_letter_code
_entity_poly.pdbx_strand_id
1 'polypeptide(L)'
;MADFVQTPLNYAVDYARTLANAYPYLSYFPELWAGPNNEKYKPVNGKTVMIPSMTVSGAKAVNRDSIDGKFNRNFNTEMQPVTMMMDREWDTLVDPMDIKETNQVATIANVTETFNQFQKVPEMDAYMASKLSSYAQSFGTVDTTVLDKDTILETWDGYLAYMVNQRINRDRLVAYMTPDAYKLLKEAAGITRFIDAGTGIRNVDRNVGKLDGVLIREVPKDIMQTAFDFTVGWKVESGAKTINMLLVDPMAMIAPVVYEVAMMSAPTAQSKGKWLYYERYYYDVFALDKRRVGILANITTPTLGTFEVTSTAGAETNQTNVAVTAKPILGQKLVYKVASGASTPTYGQDLSSGWTDLPADGVVTVAGSETNITVALVNTTKANGAFAVASGNAAIVKNGG
;
A
#
# COMPACT_ATOMS: atom_id res chain seq x y z
N MET A 1 16.19 8.14 11.61
CA MET A 1 16.25 9.59 11.95
C MET A 1 16.61 9.73 13.42
N ALA A 2 17.52 10.66 13.73
CA ALA A 2 17.75 11.08 15.11
C ALA A 2 16.50 11.83 15.60
N ASP A 3 16.09 11.60 16.85
CA ASP A 3 14.95 12.30 17.45
C ASP A 3 15.23 13.82 17.42
N PHE A 4 14.22 14.64 17.10
CA PHE A 4 14.39 16.09 17.01
C PHE A 4 14.69 16.68 18.39
N VAL A 5 15.92 17.13 18.61
CA VAL A 5 16.33 17.83 19.82
C VAL A 5 16.29 19.33 19.53
N GLN A 6 15.48 20.07 20.28
CA GLN A 6 15.44 21.53 20.20
C GLN A 6 16.81 22.10 20.59
N THR A 7 17.55 22.61 19.62
CA THR A 7 18.84 23.29 19.85
C THR A 7 18.64 24.79 20.03
N PRO A 8 19.52 25.50 20.77
CA PRO A 8 19.54 26.96 20.80
C PRO A 8 19.62 27.54 19.39
N LEU A 9 18.85 28.59 19.11
CA LEU A 9 18.91 29.31 17.83
C LEU A 9 20.31 29.92 17.64
N ASN A 10 20.83 29.84 16.41
CA ASN A 10 22.15 30.38 16.08
C ASN A 10 22.04 31.86 15.72
N TYR A 11 22.62 32.73 16.57
CA TYR A 11 22.51 34.19 16.47
C TYR A 11 23.76 34.88 15.87
N ALA A 12 24.65 34.15 15.18
CA ALA A 12 25.98 34.65 14.79
C ALA A 12 26.12 35.10 13.32
N VAL A 13 26.53 36.38 13.16
CA VAL A 13 27.27 37.09 12.08
C VAL A 13 26.71 36.98 10.64
N ASP A 14 26.41 38.12 10.02
CA ASP A 14 25.89 38.36 8.66
C ASP A 14 26.27 37.34 7.57
N TYR A 15 25.60 36.18 7.58
CA TYR A 15 25.58 35.21 6.49
C TYR A 15 24.16 35.09 5.91
N ALA A 16 24.11 34.71 4.63
CA ALA A 16 23.00 34.88 3.69
C ALA A 16 21.58 34.66 4.27
N ARG A 17 20.63 35.51 3.87
CA ARG A 17 19.18 35.43 4.19
C ARG A 17 18.51 34.14 3.68
N THR A 18 19.21 33.33 2.90
CA THR A 18 18.73 32.10 2.29
C THR A 18 19.01 30.90 3.17
N LEU A 19 17.96 30.17 3.55
CA LEU A 19 18.08 28.88 4.21
C LEU A 19 18.79 27.87 3.31
N ALA A 20 19.94 27.37 3.76
CA ALA A 20 20.62 26.23 3.14
C ALA A 20 20.12 24.91 3.77
N ASN A 21 18.81 24.69 3.73
CA ASN A 21 18.22 23.42 4.15
C ASN A 21 18.63 22.30 3.18
N ALA A 22 18.35 21.03 3.53
CA ALA A 22 18.49 19.92 2.59
C ALA A 22 17.65 20.17 1.31
N TYR A 23 17.82 19.36 0.26
CA TYR A 23 17.11 19.61 -1.00
C TYR A 23 15.58 19.62 -0.79
N PRO A 24 14.85 20.54 -1.45
CA PRO A 24 13.40 20.66 -1.28
C PRO A 24 12.74 19.37 -1.75
N TYR A 25 11.92 18.78 -0.88
CA TYR A 25 11.20 17.56 -1.19
C TYR A 25 9.93 17.89 -1.98
N LEU A 26 9.81 17.28 -3.16
CA LEU A 26 8.57 17.22 -3.93
C LEU A 26 7.98 15.82 -3.73
N SER A 27 6.66 15.70 -3.65
CA SER A 27 6.03 14.38 -3.50
C SER A 27 6.46 13.47 -4.64
N TYR A 28 6.85 12.25 -4.31
CA TYR A 28 7.21 11.20 -5.26
C TYR A 28 6.00 10.45 -5.78
N PHE A 29 4.83 10.58 -5.15
CA PHE A 29 3.58 9.90 -5.55
C PHE A 29 2.48 10.85 -6.08
N PRO A 30 2.79 11.88 -6.89
CA PRO A 30 1.80 12.89 -7.27
C PRO A 30 0.64 12.29 -8.10
N GLU A 31 0.90 11.25 -8.90
CA GLU A 31 -0.14 10.58 -9.69
C GLU A 31 -1.15 9.83 -8.83
N LEU A 32 -0.72 9.34 -7.66
CA LEU A 32 -1.59 8.60 -6.73
C LEU A 32 -2.42 9.57 -5.88
N TRP A 33 -1.80 10.67 -5.42
CA TRP A 33 -2.50 11.74 -4.71
C TRP A 33 -3.52 12.48 -5.61
N ALA A 34 -3.24 12.59 -6.91
CA ALA A 34 -4.17 13.10 -7.92
C ALA A 34 -5.04 12.01 -8.57
N GLY A 35 -5.15 10.82 -7.95
CA GLY A 35 -5.87 9.69 -8.49
C GLY A 35 -7.37 9.98 -8.72
N PRO A 36 -7.98 9.44 -9.80
CA PRO A 36 -9.35 9.78 -10.21
C PRO A 36 -10.45 9.31 -9.24
N ASN A 37 -10.10 8.42 -8.31
CA ASN A 37 -11.01 7.91 -7.29
C ASN A 37 -11.05 8.81 -6.03
N ASN A 38 -10.03 9.66 -5.83
CA ASN A 38 -9.84 10.42 -4.59
C ASN A 38 -10.93 11.47 -4.38
N GLU A 39 -11.48 12.01 -5.47
CA GLU A 39 -12.62 12.93 -5.43
C GLU A 39 -13.97 12.21 -5.22
N LYS A 40 -14.08 10.96 -5.70
CA LYS A 40 -15.35 10.20 -5.72
C LYS A 40 -15.65 9.54 -4.38
N TYR A 41 -14.63 9.03 -3.71
CA TYR A 41 -14.77 8.29 -2.47
C TYR A 41 -14.19 9.11 -1.31
N LYS A 42 -15.03 9.97 -0.74
CA LYS A 42 -14.76 10.76 0.45
C LYS A 42 -15.81 10.47 1.53
N PRO A 43 -15.46 10.53 2.82
CA PRO A 43 -16.45 10.36 3.88
C PRO A 43 -17.45 11.52 3.82
N VAL A 44 -18.73 11.19 3.73
CA VAL A 44 -19.82 12.18 3.72
C VAL A 44 -20.29 12.49 5.14
N ASN A 45 -20.25 11.50 6.04
CA ASN A 45 -20.54 11.62 7.47
C ASN A 45 -19.69 10.64 8.27
N GLY A 46 -19.06 11.11 9.35
CA GLY A 46 -18.15 10.29 10.17
C GLY A 46 -16.78 10.05 9.51
N LYS A 47 -16.03 9.08 10.04
CA LYS A 47 -14.66 8.74 9.58
C LYS A 47 -14.62 7.60 8.54
N THR A 48 -15.76 7.02 8.20
CA THR A 48 -15.85 5.84 7.35
C THR A 48 -16.25 6.22 5.93
N VAL A 49 -15.43 5.81 4.96
CA VAL A 49 -15.74 5.85 3.53
C VAL A 49 -16.38 4.52 3.15
N MET A 50 -17.54 4.59 2.51
CA MET A 50 -18.25 3.41 2.02
C MET A 50 -18.05 3.29 0.52
N ILE A 51 -17.39 2.23 0.08
CA ILE A 51 -17.09 2.00 -1.33
C ILE A 51 -18.08 0.96 -1.87
N PRO A 52 -19.03 1.36 -2.74
CA PRO A 52 -19.96 0.44 -3.36
C PRO A 52 -19.30 -0.43 -4.42
N SER A 53 -19.70 -1.69 -4.47
CA SER A 53 -19.42 -2.63 -5.55
C SER A 53 -20.67 -3.42 -5.93
N MET A 54 -20.71 -3.91 -7.15
CA MET A 54 -21.83 -4.68 -7.68
C MET A 54 -21.30 -5.88 -8.48
N THR A 55 -21.97 -7.02 -8.34
CA THR A 55 -21.77 -8.19 -9.19
C THR A 55 -23.03 -8.45 -9.98
N VAL A 56 -22.88 -8.91 -11.23
CA VAL A 56 -24.00 -9.22 -12.13
C VAL A 56 -23.81 -10.62 -12.70
N SER A 57 -24.90 -11.30 -12.99
CA SER A 57 -24.86 -12.57 -13.73
C SER A 57 -24.70 -12.33 -15.23
N GLY A 58 -24.25 -13.37 -15.94
CA GLY A 58 -24.07 -13.33 -17.39
C GLY A 58 -25.40 -13.41 -18.15
N ALA A 59 -25.37 -13.01 -19.42
CA ALA A 59 -26.49 -13.22 -20.32
C ALA A 59 -26.73 -14.73 -20.52
N LYS A 60 -28.01 -15.13 -20.56
CA LYS A 60 -28.43 -16.48 -20.95
C LYS A 60 -28.89 -16.49 -22.40
N ALA A 61 -28.78 -17.64 -23.07
CA ALA A 61 -29.37 -17.82 -24.39
C ALA A 61 -30.88 -17.55 -24.34
N VAL A 62 -31.39 -16.84 -25.33
CA VAL A 62 -32.82 -16.61 -25.48
C VAL A 62 -33.50 -17.90 -25.94
N ASN A 63 -34.56 -18.31 -25.25
CA ASN A 63 -35.47 -19.31 -25.82
C ASN A 63 -36.37 -18.57 -26.82
N ARG A 64 -36.29 -18.93 -28.11
CA ARG A 64 -37.08 -18.29 -29.17
C ARG A 64 -38.50 -18.86 -29.28
N ASP A 65 -38.73 -20.05 -28.73
CA ASP A 65 -39.96 -20.81 -28.88
C ASP A 65 -40.90 -20.66 -27.67
N SER A 66 -40.43 -20.05 -26.57
CA SER A 66 -41.28 -19.74 -25.41
C SER A 66 -40.89 -18.44 -24.72
N ILE A 67 -41.90 -17.74 -24.21
CA ILE A 67 -41.74 -16.54 -23.37
C ILE A 67 -42.21 -16.86 -21.95
N ASP A 68 -41.36 -17.50 -21.15
CA ASP A 68 -41.56 -17.59 -19.70
C ASP A 68 -41.22 -16.20 -19.12
N GLY A 69 -42.23 -15.34 -18.96
CA GLY A 69 -42.12 -13.94 -18.51
C GLY A 69 -41.60 -13.75 -17.08
N LYS A 70 -40.83 -14.71 -16.54
CA LYS A 70 -40.20 -14.68 -15.22
C LYS A 70 -38.85 -13.99 -15.29
N PHE A 71 -38.76 -12.85 -14.60
CA PHE A 71 -37.54 -12.09 -14.41
C PHE A 71 -37.00 -12.35 -13.00
N ASN A 72 -35.74 -12.76 -12.91
CA ASN A 72 -35.03 -12.89 -11.63
C ASN A 72 -34.04 -11.73 -11.46
N ARG A 73 -33.80 -11.32 -10.21
CA ARG A 73 -32.74 -10.36 -9.90
C ARG A 73 -31.38 -11.01 -10.21
N ASN A 74 -30.66 -10.40 -11.13
CA ASN A 74 -29.37 -10.88 -11.64
C ASN A 74 -28.18 -10.04 -11.17
N PHE A 75 -28.35 -9.28 -10.09
CA PHE A 75 -27.29 -8.46 -9.51
C PHE A 75 -27.32 -8.52 -7.98
N ASN A 76 -26.14 -8.35 -7.39
CA ASN A 76 -25.93 -8.16 -5.96
C ASN A 76 -25.06 -6.94 -5.72
N THR A 77 -25.23 -6.29 -4.57
CA THR A 77 -24.46 -5.12 -4.15
C THR A 77 -23.74 -5.40 -2.84
N GLU A 78 -22.49 -4.96 -2.74
CA GLU A 78 -21.65 -5.07 -1.55
C GLU A 78 -21.01 -3.71 -1.26
N MET A 79 -20.86 -3.37 0.01
CA MET A 79 -20.19 -2.15 0.46
C MET A 79 -18.91 -2.53 1.18
N GLN A 80 -17.79 -1.95 0.78
CA GLN A 80 -16.51 -2.05 1.48
C GLN A 80 -16.39 -0.84 2.42
N PRO A 81 -16.53 -1.01 3.76
CA PRO A 81 -16.28 0.05 4.71
C PRO A 81 -14.77 0.20 4.94
N VAL A 82 -14.24 1.42 4.78
CA VAL A 82 -12.87 1.76 5.17
C VAL A 82 -12.89 2.98 6.08
N THR A 83 -12.08 2.98 7.14
CA THR A 83 -12.09 4.05 8.15
C THR A 83 -10.78 4.80 8.10
N MET A 84 -10.86 6.12 7.99
CA MET A 84 -9.70 7.02 7.93
C MET A 84 -9.01 7.15 9.29
N MET A 85 -7.67 7.10 9.29
CA MET A 85 -6.85 7.03 10.50
C MET A 85 -5.87 8.18 10.65
N MET A 86 -5.34 8.76 9.56
CA MET A 86 -4.24 9.75 9.65
C MET A 86 -4.74 11.18 9.84
N ASP A 87 -5.20 11.48 11.05
CA ASP A 87 -5.55 12.84 11.51
C ASP A 87 -4.33 13.47 12.19
N ARG A 88 -3.70 14.42 11.51
CA ARG A 88 -2.38 14.97 11.86
C ARG A 88 -2.49 16.45 12.16
N GLU A 89 -1.76 16.89 13.16
CA GLU A 89 -1.60 18.31 13.45
C GLU A 89 -0.14 18.67 13.67
N TRP A 90 0.18 19.92 13.41
CA TRP A 90 1.47 20.50 13.71
C TRP A 90 1.29 21.97 14.10
N ASP A 91 1.84 22.34 15.24
CA ASP A 91 1.77 23.67 15.79
C ASP A 91 3.15 24.20 16.16
N THR A 92 3.32 25.51 16.03
CA THR A 92 4.55 26.16 16.43
C THR A 92 4.31 27.61 16.81
N LEU A 93 5.28 28.17 17.53
CA LEU A 93 5.32 29.57 17.89
C LEU A 93 6.63 30.19 17.41
N VAL A 94 6.58 31.48 17.10
CA VAL A 94 7.77 32.26 16.74
C VAL A 94 7.74 33.57 17.51
N ASP A 95 8.79 33.83 18.30
CA ASP A 95 8.94 35.09 19.01
C ASP A 95 9.39 36.20 18.03
N PRO A 96 8.77 37.39 18.03
CA PRO A 96 9.24 38.52 17.23
C PRO A 96 10.71 38.91 17.48
N MET A 97 11.26 38.64 18.67
CA MET A 97 12.68 38.87 18.95
C MET A 97 13.57 37.89 18.19
N ASP A 98 13.21 36.61 18.14
CA ASP A 98 13.94 35.58 17.39
C ASP A 98 14.03 35.93 15.90
N ILE A 99 12.96 36.50 15.33
CA ILE A 99 12.96 36.96 13.93
C ILE A 99 14.02 38.05 13.71
N LYS A 100 14.16 38.99 14.66
CA LYS A 100 15.14 40.08 14.57
C LYS A 100 16.56 39.57 14.79
N GLU A 101 16.76 38.75 15.82
CA GLU A 101 18.07 38.22 16.21
C GLU A 101 18.62 37.21 15.19
N THR A 102 17.74 36.53 14.45
CA THR A 102 18.13 35.62 13.36
C THR A 102 18.14 36.29 11.98
N ASN A 103 18.03 37.62 11.90
CA ASN A 103 18.01 38.38 10.63
C ASN A 103 16.95 37.85 9.63
N GLN A 104 15.74 37.58 10.12
CA GLN A 104 14.59 37.05 9.38
C GLN A 104 14.68 35.58 8.92
N VAL A 105 15.65 34.80 9.43
CA VAL A 105 15.76 33.37 9.10
C VAL A 105 14.66 32.56 9.80
N ALA A 106 14.42 32.78 11.10
CA ALA A 106 13.39 32.06 11.86
C ALA A 106 11.97 32.66 11.68
N THR A 107 11.58 32.98 10.45
CA THR A 107 10.21 33.44 10.16
C THR A 107 9.23 32.27 10.05
N ILE A 108 7.94 32.53 10.29
CA ILE A 108 6.91 31.48 10.12
C ILE A 108 6.92 30.92 8.71
N ALA A 109 7.06 31.75 7.67
CA ALA A 109 7.08 31.28 6.28
C ALA A 109 8.20 30.25 6.04
N ASN A 110 9.40 30.55 6.53
CA ASN A 110 10.55 29.67 6.44
C ASN A 110 10.38 28.37 7.22
N VAL A 111 9.83 28.48 8.43
CA VAL A 111 9.55 27.35 9.31
C VAL A 111 8.49 26.42 8.70
N THR A 112 7.41 26.97 8.13
CA THR A 112 6.34 26.19 7.51
C THR A 112 6.77 25.57 6.18
N GLU A 113 7.57 26.27 5.38
CA GLU A 113 8.19 25.70 4.18
C GLU A 113 9.08 24.50 4.53
N THR A 114 9.92 24.66 5.57
CA THR A 114 10.79 23.58 6.07
C THR A 114 9.97 22.40 6.59
N PHE A 115 8.89 22.65 7.35
CA PHE A 115 8.00 21.60 7.82
C PHE A 115 7.35 20.83 6.65
N ASN A 116 6.82 21.55 5.66
CA ASN A 116 6.19 20.93 4.49
C ASN A 116 7.19 20.05 3.72
N GLN A 117 8.40 20.54 3.49
CA GLN A 117 9.42 19.83 2.72
C GLN A 117 10.02 18.65 3.48
N PHE A 118 10.30 18.74 4.78
CA PHE A 118 11.04 17.67 5.48
C PHE A 118 10.19 16.75 6.34
N GLN A 119 8.97 17.14 6.68
CA GLN A 119 8.12 16.39 7.58
C GLN A 119 6.82 15.99 6.89
N LYS A 120 5.98 16.95 6.47
CA LYS A 120 4.63 16.65 5.97
C LYS A 120 4.63 15.82 4.69
N VAL A 121 5.28 16.29 3.63
CA VAL A 121 5.24 15.60 2.33
C VAL A 121 5.96 14.24 2.38
N PRO A 122 7.15 14.10 3.00
CA PRO A 122 7.77 12.80 3.18
C PRO A 122 6.95 11.83 4.02
N GLU A 123 6.28 12.30 5.08
CA GLU A 123 5.38 11.47 5.89
C GLU A 123 4.24 10.88 5.05
N MET A 124 3.58 11.72 4.25
CA MET A 124 2.50 11.29 3.36
C MET A 124 2.98 10.25 2.35
N ASP A 125 4.14 10.47 1.73
CA ASP A 125 4.72 9.53 0.76
C ASP A 125 5.16 8.20 1.41
N ALA A 126 5.77 8.25 2.60
CA ALA A 126 6.14 7.07 3.38
C ALA A 126 4.89 6.24 3.77
N TYR A 127 3.82 6.93 4.14
CA TYR A 127 2.53 6.30 4.41
C TYR A 127 1.95 5.63 3.15
N MET A 128 1.99 6.29 2.00
CA MET A 128 1.55 5.73 0.72
C MET A 128 2.30 4.45 0.37
N ALA A 129 3.64 4.48 0.40
CA ALA A 129 4.47 3.33 0.07
C ALA A 129 4.21 2.14 1.00
N SER A 130 4.19 2.39 2.32
CA SER A 130 3.95 1.34 3.32
C SER A 130 2.55 0.75 3.21
N LYS A 131 1.49 1.56 3.08
CA LYS A 131 0.12 1.06 2.92
C LYS A 131 -0.05 0.24 1.64
N LEU A 132 0.41 0.73 0.48
CA LEU A 132 0.28 -0.01 -0.77
C LEU A 132 1.08 -1.32 -0.75
N SER A 133 2.27 -1.33 -0.14
CA SER A 133 3.03 -2.57 0.04
C SER A 133 2.33 -3.56 0.98
N SER A 134 1.66 -3.08 2.05
CA SER A 134 0.84 -3.90 2.93
C SER A 134 -0.32 -4.54 2.18
N TYR A 135 -0.90 -3.81 1.23
CA TYR A 135 -2.00 -4.24 0.40
C TYR A 135 -1.60 -5.26 -0.67
N ALA A 136 -0.39 -5.11 -1.25
CA ALA A 136 0.22 -6.14 -2.09
C ALA A 136 0.54 -7.41 -1.29
N GLN A 137 1.10 -7.26 -0.08
CA GLN A 137 1.40 -8.39 0.82
C GLN A 137 0.12 -9.15 1.19
N SER A 138 -0.89 -8.45 1.69
CA SER A 138 -2.18 -9.05 2.08
C SER A 138 -2.89 -9.74 0.92
N PHE A 139 -2.67 -9.26 -0.30
CA PHE A 139 -3.29 -9.83 -1.49
C PHE A 139 -2.53 -11.03 -2.06
N GLY A 140 -1.20 -11.04 -1.94
CA GLY A 140 -0.33 -12.08 -2.52
C GLY A 140 0.37 -11.67 -3.81
N THR A 141 0.39 -10.39 -4.15
CA THR A 141 1.05 -9.88 -5.35
C THR A 141 2.52 -9.54 -5.14
N VAL A 142 3.08 -9.75 -3.96
CA VAL A 142 4.51 -9.54 -3.75
C VAL A 142 5.34 -10.56 -4.52
N ASP A 143 6.41 -10.08 -5.13
CA ASP A 143 7.49 -10.88 -5.69
C ASP A 143 8.76 -10.68 -4.86
N THR A 144 9.49 -11.77 -4.67
CA THR A 144 10.74 -11.82 -3.89
C THR A 144 11.96 -12.06 -4.77
N THR A 145 11.78 -12.11 -6.09
CA THR A 145 12.87 -12.27 -7.05
C THR A 145 13.93 -11.20 -6.80
N VAL A 146 15.18 -11.66 -6.65
CA VAL A 146 16.33 -10.77 -6.48
C VAL A 146 16.58 -10.06 -7.81
N LEU A 147 16.53 -8.74 -7.78
CA LEU A 147 16.76 -7.91 -8.95
C LEU A 147 18.26 -7.76 -9.20
N ASP A 148 18.68 -8.07 -10.41
CA ASP A 148 19.99 -7.73 -10.96
C ASP A 148 19.83 -7.26 -12.43
N LYS A 149 20.95 -6.96 -13.08
CA LYS A 149 20.97 -6.47 -14.47
C LYS A 149 20.42 -7.48 -15.48
N ASP A 150 20.45 -8.78 -15.15
CA ASP A 150 20.08 -9.88 -16.03
C ASP A 150 18.61 -10.30 -15.77
N THR A 151 18.11 -10.17 -14.53
CA THR A 151 16.75 -10.57 -14.14
C THR A 151 15.72 -9.45 -14.21
N ILE A 152 16.10 -8.18 -14.06
CA ILE A 152 15.13 -7.08 -13.87
C ILE A 152 14.14 -6.92 -15.02
N LEU A 153 14.57 -7.13 -16.28
CA LEU A 153 13.69 -7.04 -17.45
C LEU A 153 12.73 -8.23 -17.53
N GLU A 154 13.19 -9.44 -17.23
CA GLU A 154 12.33 -10.63 -17.20
C GLU A 154 11.26 -10.50 -16.09
N THR A 155 11.67 -10.04 -14.91
CA THR A 155 10.76 -9.75 -13.80
C THR A 155 9.73 -8.68 -14.18
N TRP A 156 10.16 -7.61 -14.84
CA TRP A 156 9.29 -6.55 -15.34
C TRP A 156 8.24 -7.07 -16.35
N ASP A 157 8.67 -7.84 -17.35
CA ASP A 157 7.79 -8.44 -18.35
C ASP A 157 6.77 -9.40 -17.70
N GLY A 158 7.21 -10.17 -16.70
CA GLY A 158 6.34 -11.02 -15.89
C GLY A 158 5.24 -10.23 -15.17
N TYR A 159 5.58 -9.07 -14.61
CA TYR A 159 4.59 -8.18 -13.97
C TYR A 159 3.58 -7.64 -14.99
N LEU A 160 4.04 -7.19 -16.17
CA LEU A 160 3.15 -6.68 -17.20
C LEU A 160 2.21 -7.77 -17.73
N ALA A 161 2.74 -8.96 -18.02
CA ALA A 161 1.95 -10.10 -18.46
C ALA A 161 0.87 -10.46 -17.43
N TYR A 162 1.24 -10.50 -16.14
CA TYR A 162 0.28 -10.72 -15.06
C TYR A 162 -0.82 -9.64 -15.03
N MET A 163 -0.45 -8.36 -15.03
CA MET A 163 -1.42 -7.24 -14.96
C MET A 163 -2.36 -7.20 -16.16
N VAL A 164 -1.84 -7.47 -17.37
CA VAL A 164 -2.65 -7.53 -18.60
C VAL A 164 -3.61 -8.71 -18.59
N ASN A 165 -3.19 -9.88 -18.07
CA ASN A 165 -4.09 -11.01 -17.86
C ASN A 165 -5.23 -10.70 -16.87
N GLN A 166 -4.98 -9.79 -15.91
CA GLN A 166 -6.00 -9.25 -15.01
C GLN A 166 -6.81 -8.08 -15.62
N ARG A 167 -6.65 -7.80 -16.92
CA ARG A 167 -7.36 -6.76 -17.69
C ARG A 167 -7.05 -5.33 -17.22
N ILE A 168 -5.88 -5.10 -16.64
CA ILE A 168 -5.42 -3.76 -16.29
C ILE A 168 -4.75 -3.13 -17.51
N ASN A 169 -5.09 -1.87 -17.79
CA ASN A 169 -4.45 -1.15 -18.88
C ASN A 169 -3.03 -0.71 -18.46
N ARG A 170 -2.02 -1.16 -19.22
CA ARG A 170 -0.61 -0.82 -19.00
C ARG A 170 -0.33 0.67 -18.96
N ASP A 171 -1.01 1.46 -19.80
CA ASP A 171 -0.73 2.90 -19.93
C ASP A 171 -1.15 3.71 -18.70
N ARG A 172 -1.90 3.09 -17.79
CA ARG A 172 -2.34 3.67 -16.53
C ARG A 172 -1.40 3.34 -15.36
N LEU A 173 -0.53 2.34 -15.52
CA LEU A 173 0.37 1.90 -14.47
C LEU A 173 1.47 2.94 -14.21
N VAL A 174 1.81 3.09 -12.94
CA VAL A 174 2.99 3.84 -12.50
C VAL A 174 3.86 2.90 -11.67
N ALA A 175 5.15 2.85 -11.98
CA ALA A 175 6.15 2.08 -11.29
C ALA A 175 7.05 3.01 -10.46
N TYR A 176 7.03 2.82 -9.16
CA TYR A 176 7.90 3.50 -8.20
C TYR A 176 9.05 2.58 -7.85
N MET A 177 10.29 3.04 -7.96
CA MET A 177 11.47 2.21 -7.73
C MET A 177 12.55 2.94 -6.96
N THR A 178 13.32 2.19 -6.18
CA THR A 178 14.48 2.75 -5.49
C THR A 178 15.58 3.13 -6.48
N PRO A 179 16.48 4.07 -6.13
CA PRO A 179 17.66 4.38 -6.95
C PRO A 179 18.49 3.15 -7.30
N ASP A 180 18.60 2.20 -6.37
CA ASP A 180 19.30 0.92 -6.56
C ASP A 180 18.64 0.10 -7.69
N ALA A 181 17.31 -0.08 -7.65
CA ALA A 181 16.58 -0.80 -8.68
C ALA A 181 16.58 -0.06 -10.03
N TYR A 182 16.46 1.26 -10.01
CA TYR A 182 16.52 2.08 -11.23
C TYR A 182 17.90 2.01 -11.90
N LYS A 183 18.97 1.96 -11.11
CA LYS A 183 20.32 1.75 -11.63
C LYS A 183 20.43 0.39 -12.35
N LEU A 184 19.92 -0.68 -11.75
CA LEU A 184 19.92 -2.01 -12.37
C LEU A 184 19.15 -2.01 -13.70
N LEU A 185 18.01 -1.31 -13.76
CA LEU A 185 17.22 -1.18 -14.99
C LEU A 185 18.05 -0.52 -16.10
N LYS A 186 18.78 0.56 -15.79
CA LYS A 186 19.65 1.26 -16.75
C LYS A 186 20.89 0.47 -17.17
N GLU A 187 21.30 -0.50 -16.37
CA GLU A 187 22.43 -1.38 -16.65
C GLU A 187 22.02 -2.65 -17.43
N ALA A 188 20.72 -2.94 -17.50
CA ALA A 188 20.20 -4.10 -18.21
C ALA A 188 20.55 -4.04 -19.71
N ALA A 189 21.03 -5.16 -20.25
CA ALA A 189 21.57 -5.24 -21.61
C ALA A 189 20.54 -4.91 -22.72
N GLY A 190 19.24 -5.07 -22.43
CA GLY A 190 18.16 -4.76 -23.36
C GLY A 190 17.91 -3.27 -23.60
N ILE A 191 18.42 -2.38 -22.75
CA ILE A 191 18.24 -0.93 -22.88
C ILE A 191 19.43 -0.33 -23.64
N THR A 192 19.25 -0.07 -24.93
CA THR A 192 20.30 0.55 -25.76
C THR A 192 20.40 2.05 -25.52
N ARG A 193 21.62 2.57 -25.53
CA ARG A 193 21.91 3.99 -25.27
C ARG A 193 21.94 4.74 -26.60
N PHE A 194 21.03 5.69 -26.79
CA PHE A 194 21.08 6.61 -27.92
C PHE A 194 21.98 7.80 -27.58
N ILE A 195 23.01 8.04 -28.40
CA ILE A 195 23.83 9.25 -28.34
C ILE A 195 23.36 10.14 -29.48
N ASP A 196 22.62 11.20 -29.16
CA ASP A 196 22.34 12.24 -30.16
C ASP A 196 23.62 13.05 -30.39
N ALA A 197 24.08 13.09 -31.63
CA ALA A 197 25.29 13.81 -32.04
C ALA A 197 24.98 15.21 -32.61
N GLY A 198 23.71 15.61 -32.64
CA GLY A 198 23.28 16.91 -33.17
C GLY A 198 23.45 18.03 -32.15
N THR A 199 24.61 18.71 -32.20
CA THR A 199 24.95 20.04 -31.64
C THR A 199 26.07 20.06 -30.59
N GLY A 200 27.33 19.85 -30.99
CA GLY A 200 28.56 20.39 -30.33
C GLY A 200 28.90 20.00 -28.87
N ILE A 201 27.92 19.62 -28.06
CA ILE A 201 27.98 19.14 -26.69
C ILE A 201 27.25 17.80 -26.71
N ARG A 202 27.99 16.71 -26.51
CA ARG A 202 27.43 15.36 -26.46
C ARG A 202 26.73 15.14 -25.11
N ASN A 203 25.45 15.48 -25.04
CA ASN A 203 24.62 15.11 -23.89
C ASN A 203 24.28 13.62 -23.99
N VAL A 204 24.73 12.83 -23.01
CA VAL A 204 24.35 11.42 -22.89
C VAL A 204 23.25 11.33 -21.83
N ASP A 205 21.99 11.26 -22.28
CA ASP A 205 20.87 10.99 -21.40
C ASP A 205 20.71 9.47 -21.21
N ARG A 206 20.64 9.02 -19.95
CA ARG A 206 20.43 7.60 -19.59
C ARG A 206 19.12 7.41 -18.82
N ASN A 207 18.27 8.43 -18.78
CA ASN A 207 17.02 8.38 -18.04
C ASN A 207 15.99 7.54 -18.79
N VAL A 208 15.43 6.56 -18.08
CA VAL A 208 14.26 5.81 -18.50
C VAL A 208 13.07 6.42 -17.76
N GLY A 209 12.33 7.32 -18.42
CA GLY A 209 11.12 7.94 -17.85
C GLY A 209 9.86 7.09 -18.02
N LYS A 210 9.84 6.23 -19.03
CA LYS A 210 8.72 5.36 -19.37
C LYS A 210 9.23 4.07 -20.02
N LEU A 211 8.68 2.93 -19.66
CA LEU A 211 9.01 1.62 -20.23
C LEU A 211 7.71 0.88 -20.53
N ASP A 212 7.52 0.38 -21.75
CA ASP A 212 6.35 -0.40 -22.19
C ASP A 212 4.96 0.21 -21.92
N GLY A 213 4.87 1.55 -21.83
CA GLY A 213 3.62 2.22 -21.49
C GLY A 213 3.51 2.63 -20.02
N VAL A 214 4.39 2.13 -19.14
CA VAL A 214 4.38 2.39 -17.70
C VAL A 214 5.31 3.55 -17.34
N LEU A 215 4.79 4.53 -16.60
CA LEU A 215 5.58 5.66 -16.10
C LEU A 215 6.50 5.19 -14.97
N ILE A 216 7.77 5.61 -14.97
CA ILE A 216 8.73 5.27 -13.92
C ILE A 216 9.04 6.48 -13.06
N ARG A 217 8.99 6.31 -11.73
CA ARG A 217 9.36 7.30 -10.72
C ARG A 217 10.45 6.74 -9.81
N GLU A 218 11.54 7.47 -9.70
CA GLU A 218 12.62 7.16 -8.75
C GLU A 218 12.24 7.73 -7.38
N VAL A 219 12.22 6.87 -6.35
CA VAL A 219 11.80 7.22 -4.98
C VAL A 219 12.91 6.84 -4.00
N PRO A 220 13.36 7.74 -3.12
CA PRO A 220 14.35 7.45 -2.10
C PRO A 220 14.06 6.20 -1.27
N LYS A 221 15.12 5.49 -0.90
CA LYS A 221 15.04 4.20 -0.19
C LYS A 221 14.43 4.33 1.20
N ASP A 222 14.64 5.43 1.89
CA ASP A 222 14.07 5.72 3.21
C ASP A 222 12.54 5.83 3.19
N ILE A 223 11.96 6.26 2.07
CA ILE A 223 10.50 6.31 1.85
C ILE A 223 9.96 4.95 1.41
N MET A 224 10.71 4.21 0.60
CA MET A 224 10.34 2.89 0.07
C MET A 224 10.53 1.75 1.09
N GLN A 225 9.88 1.88 2.25
CA GLN A 225 9.89 0.87 3.32
C GLN A 225 8.47 0.36 3.62
N THR A 226 8.37 -0.88 4.08
CA THR A 226 7.06 -1.53 4.35
C THR A 226 6.35 -1.02 5.61
N ALA A 227 7.05 -0.37 6.54
CA ALA A 227 6.50 0.02 7.84
C ALA A 227 7.17 1.25 8.44
N PHE A 228 6.37 2.10 9.08
CA PHE A 228 6.78 3.37 9.70
C PHE A 228 5.97 3.63 10.98
N ASP A 229 6.64 4.21 11.96
CA ASP A 229 6.07 4.81 13.17
C ASP A 229 5.73 6.27 12.87
N PHE A 230 4.45 6.60 13.04
CA PHE A 230 3.90 7.93 12.82
C PHE A 230 3.57 8.66 14.13
N THR A 231 4.09 8.22 15.28
CA THR A 231 3.82 8.87 16.57
C THR A 231 4.23 10.34 16.57
N VAL A 232 5.44 10.64 16.05
CA VAL A 232 5.92 12.00 15.80
C VAL A 232 6.70 11.99 14.48
N GLY A 233 6.17 12.69 13.47
CA GLY A 233 6.72 12.66 12.11
C GLY A 233 6.64 11.26 11.50
N TRP A 234 7.68 10.86 10.78
CA TRP A 234 7.78 9.57 10.09
C TRP A 234 9.12 8.90 10.40
N LYS A 235 9.08 7.74 11.06
CA LYS A 235 10.29 6.99 11.43
C LYS A 235 10.17 5.55 10.94
N VAL A 236 11.16 5.07 10.19
CA VAL A 236 11.19 3.68 9.73
C VAL A 236 11.17 2.75 10.96
N GLU A 237 10.25 1.77 10.98
CA GLU A 237 10.15 0.81 12.08
C GLU A 237 11.30 -0.19 12.07
N SER A 238 11.67 -0.67 13.27
CA SER A 238 12.58 -1.80 13.42
C SER A 238 11.97 -3.06 12.80
N GLY A 239 12.51 -3.52 11.69
CA GLY A 239 12.03 -4.70 10.97
C GLY A 239 11.37 -4.38 9.63
N ALA A 240 11.18 -3.10 9.30
CA ALA A 240 10.74 -2.68 7.98
C ALA A 240 11.62 -3.27 6.88
N LYS A 241 11.00 -3.65 5.76
CA LYS A 241 11.65 -4.24 4.60
C LYS A 241 11.66 -3.20 3.49
N THR A 242 12.71 -3.21 2.69
CA THR A 242 12.81 -2.32 1.54
C THR A 242 11.92 -2.83 0.41
N ILE A 243 11.18 -1.90 -0.19
CA ILE A 243 10.38 -2.12 -1.39
C ILE A 243 11.27 -1.71 -2.57
N ASN A 244 11.72 -2.64 -3.39
CA ASN A 244 12.62 -2.32 -4.50
C ASN A 244 11.86 -1.71 -5.67
N MET A 245 10.66 -2.23 -5.93
CA MET A 245 9.73 -1.75 -6.95
C MET A 245 8.29 -1.84 -6.44
N LEU A 246 7.45 -0.89 -6.80
CA LEU A 246 6.03 -0.83 -6.49
C LEU A 246 5.28 -0.39 -7.74
N LEU A 247 4.55 -1.31 -8.35
CA LEU A 247 3.71 -1.07 -9.52
C LEU A 247 2.27 -0.88 -9.07
N VAL A 248 1.69 0.27 -9.40
CA VAL A 248 0.37 0.66 -8.92
C VAL A 248 -0.46 1.17 -10.09
N ASP A 249 -1.68 0.69 -10.16
CA ASP A 249 -2.75 1.33 -10.91
C ASP A 249 -3.45 2.38 -10.04
N PRO A 250 -3.40 3.69 -10.37
CA PRO A 250 -4.14 4.74 -9.67
C PRO A 250 -5.65 4.46 -9.53
N MET A 251 -6.24 3.63 -10.39
CA MET A 251 -7.66 3.22 -10.27
C MET A 251 -7.92 2.07 -9.31
N ALA A 252 -6.89 1.40 -8.79
CA ALA A 252 -6.99 0.34 -7.78
C ALA A 252 -6.97 0.87 -6.34
N MET A 253 -6.63 2.15 -6.16
CA MET A 253 -6.52 2.79 -4.85
C MET A 253 -7.36 4.07 -4.75
N ILE A 254 -7.41 4.60 -3.52
CA ILE A 254 -8.06 5.85 -3.14
C ILE A 254 -7.19 6.49 -2.06
N ALA A 255 -6.86 7.77 -2.19
CA ALA A 255 -6.15 8.52 -1.18
C ALA A 255 -6.86 9.86 -0.91
N PRO A 256 -7.96 9.87 -0.15
CA PRO A 256 -8.71 11.09 0.10
C PRO A 256 -7.98 11.97 1.11
N VAL A 257 -7.82 13.25 0.77
CA VAL A 257 -7.53 14.33 1.73
C VAL A 257 -8.83 15.07 1.97
N VAL A 258 -9.31 15.05 3.22
CA VAL A 258 -10.68 15.48 3.57
C VAL A 258 -10.68 16.78 4.36
N TYR A 259 -9.63 17.00 5.14
CA TYR A 259 -9.46 18.22 5.89
C TYR A 259 -8.02 18.67 5.73
N GLU A 260 -7.84 19.95 5.46
CA GLU A 260 -6.54 20.62 5.45
C GLU A 260 -6.81 22.06 5.84
N VAL A 261 -6.20 22.49 6.95
CA VAL A 261 -6.30 23.87 7.40
C VAL A 261 -4.94 24.31 7.89
N ALA A 262 -4.49 25.47 7.43
CA ALA A 262 -3.34 26.17 7.96
C ALA A 262 -3.83 27.54 8.45
N MET A 263 -3.55 27.84 9.71
CA MET A 263 -3.93 29.08 10.36
C MET A 263 -2.71 29.74 10.96
N MET A 264 -2.63 31.06 10.79
CA MET A 264 -1.62 31.89 11.43
C MET A 264 -2.31 32.99 12.20
N SER A 265 -1.86 33.23 13.44
CA SER A 265 -2.34 34.32 14.27
C SER A 265 -1.22 35.31 14.56
N ALA A 266 -1.56 36.60 14.45
CA ALA A 266 -0.67 37.69 14.80
C ALA A 266 -0.46 37.75 16.33
N PRO A 267 0.63 38.40 16.79
CA PRO A 267 0.90 38.65 18.20
C PRO A 267 -0.28 39.31 18.92
N THR A 268 -0.78 38.64 19.95
CA THR A 268 -1.86 39.11 20.82
C THR A 268 -1.45 38.95 22.29
N ALA A 269 -2.20 39.55 23.21
CA ALA A 269 -1.99 39.30 24.64
C ALA A 269 -2.15 37.81 24.99
N GLN A 270 -3.07 37.11 24.31
CA GLN A 270 -3.30 35.67 24.51
C GLN A 270 -2.11 34.82 24.03
N SER A 271 -1.47 35.19 22.92
CA SER A 271 -0.24 34.55 22.46
C SER A 271 1.03 35.07 23.14
N LYS A 272 0.90 35.89 24.19
CA LYS A 272 1.99 36.56 24.90
C LYS A 272 2.95 37.30 23.95
N GLY A 273 2.40 37.96 22.93
CA GLY A 273 3.17 38.71 21.95
C GLY A 273 3.90 37.84 20.91
N LYS A 274 3.65 36.52 20.86
CA LYS A 274 4.26 35.62 19.87
C LYS A 274 3.35 35.38 18.68
N TRP A 275 3.96 35.07 17.54
CA TRP A 275 3.21 34.54 16.41
C TRP A 275 2.90 33.06 16.65
N LEU A 276 1.72 32.61 16.23
CA LEU A 276 1.30 31.22 16.31
C LEU A 276 0.97 30.70 14.92
N TYR A 277 1.43 29.50 14.63
CA TYR A 277 1.05 28.72 13.45
C TYR A 277 0.43 27.40 13.91
N TYR A 278 -0.68 27.03 13.28
CA TYR A 278 -1.36 25.77 13.49
C TYR A 278 -1.78 25.20 12.15
N GLU A 279 -1.49 23.92 11.94
CA GLU A 279 -1.94 23.20 10.77
C GLU A 279 -2.51 21.84 11.18
N ARG A 280 -3.62 21.45 10.53
CA ARG A 280 -4.21 20.11 10.68
C ARG A 280 -4.62 19.57 9.33
N TYR A 281 -4.28 18.31 9.07
CA TYR A 281 -4.59 17.62 7.85
C TYR A 281 -5.05 16.18 8.13
N TYR A 282 -6.13 15.77 7.47
CA TYR A 282 -6.74 14.44 7.63
C TYR A 282 -6.77 13.72 6.29
N TYR A 283 -5.99 12.64 6.20
CA TYR A 283 -5.82 11.84 4.99
C TYR A 283 -5.82 10.34 5.30
N ASP A 284 -5.88 9.51 4.26
CA ASP A 284 -5.60 8.08 4.33
C ASP A 284 -5.31 7.53 2.93
N VAL A 285 -4.94 6.25 2.84
CA VAL A 285 -4.70 5.50 1.60
C VAL A 285 -5.38 4.14 1.71
N PHE A 286 -6.31 3.87 0.79
CA PHE A 286 -7.07 2.63 0.71
C PHE A 286 -6.89 1.95 -0.65
N ALA A 287 -6.98 0.62 -0.66
CA ALA A 287 -7.07 -0.15 -1.89
C ALA A 287 -8.45 -0.81 -2.02
N LEU A 288 -8.95 -0.83 -3.25
CA LEU A 288 -10.24 -1.41 -3.60
C LEU A 288 -10.15 -2.95 -3.60
N ASP A 289 -11.02 -3.63 -2.86
CA ASP A 289 -10.95 -5.08 -2.70
C ASP A 289 -11.12 -5.84 -4.03
N LYS A 290 -11.96 -5.31 -4.94
CA LYS A 290 -12.18 -5.90 -6.27
C LYS A 290 -11.09 -5.55 -7.30
N ARG A 291 -10.17 -4.63 -6.99
CA ARG A 291 -9.08 -4.20 -7.90
C ARG A 291 -7.69 -4.36 -7.29
N ARG A 292 -7.58 -5.12 -6.20
CA ARG A 292 -6.34 -5.33 -5.45
C ARG A 292 -5.20 -5.91 -6.28
N VAL A 293 -5.55 -6.65 -7.35
CA VAL A 293 -4.63 -7.13 -8.39
C VAL A 293 -3.76 -6.02 -9.01
N GLY A 294 -4.22 -4.76 -9.03
CA GLY A 294 -3.50 -3.64 -9.62
C GLY A 294 -2.43 -3.01 -8.74
N ILE A 295 -2.09 -3.65 -7.62
CA ILE A 295 -0.99 -3.25 -6.74
C ILE A 295 -0.05 -4.44 -6.63
N LEU A 296 1.21 -4.25 -7.04
CA LEU A 296 2.26 -5.26 -7.00
C LEU A 296 3.53 -4.64 -6.44
N ALA A 297 4.28 -5.40 -5.64
CA ALA A 297 5.54 -4.93 -5.08
C ALA A 297 6.62 -6.00 -5.20
N ASN A 298 7.86 -5.58 -5.43
CA ASN A 298 9.04 -6.40 -5.22
C ASN A 298 9.60 -6.09 -3.83
N ILE A 299 9.61 -7.07 -2.93
CA ILE A 299 10.06 -6.92 -1.54
C ILE A 299 10.98 -8.09 -1.22
N THR A 300 12.16 -7.80 -0.67
CA THR A 300 13.19 -8.82 -0.41
C THR A 300 12.73 -9.94 0.53
N THR A 301 11.90 -9.62 1.54
CA THR A 301 11.43 -10.62 2.51
C THR A 301 10.02 -10.27 2.98
N PRO A 302 8.97 -10.74 2.29
CA PRO A 302 7.59 -10.53 2.72
C PRO A 302 7.31 -11.29 4.01
N THR A 303 6.32 -10.80 4.76
CA THR A 303 5.88 -11.44 6.00
C THR A 303 4.54 -12.11 5.78
N LEU A 304 4.40 -13.35 6.26
CA LEU A 304 3.12 -14.06 6.24
C LEU A 304 2.15 -13.39 7.20
N GLY A 305 0.96 -13.04 6.71
CA GLY A 305 -0.10 -12.53 7.56
C GLY A 305 -0.60 -13.60 8.55
N THR A 306 -1.19 -13.15 9.64
CA THR A 306 -1.84 -14.04 10.62
C THR A 306 -3.30 -13.67 10.78
N PHE A 307 -4.14 -14.67 11.05
CA PHE A 307 -5.54 -14.47 11.42
C PHE A 307 -5.96 -15.53 12.42
N GLU A 308 -7.07 -15.26 13.12
CA GLU A 308 -7.60 -16.18 14.11
C GLU A 308 -8.40 -17.28 13.44
N VAL A 309 -8.15 -18.51 13.88
CA VAL A 309 -8.91 -19.71 13.52
C VAL A 309 -9.46 -20.29 14.82
N THR A 310 -10.75 -20.57 14.85
CA THR A 310 -11.39 -21.28 15.95
C THR A 310 -12.02 -22.57 15.42
N SER A 311 -11.98 -23.59 16.26
CA SER A 311 -12.55 -24.91 15.99
C SER A 311 -13.51 -25.24 17.12
N THR A 312 -14.73 -25.61 16.77
CA THR A 312 -15.75 -26.07 17.72
C THR A 312 -16.30 -27.41 17.24
N ALA A 313 -16.88 -28.21 18.16
CA ALA A 313 -17.45 -29.50 17.79
C ALA A 313 -18.57 -29.33 16.75
N GLY A 314 -18.53 -30.14 15.69
CA GLY A 314 -19.57 -30.17 14.66
C GLY A 314 -20.84 -30.88 15.11
N ALA A 315 -21.86 -30.90 14.25
CA ALA A 315 -23.13 -31.56 14.54
C ALA A 315 -22.99 -33.09 14.59
N GLU A 316 -22.22 -33.66 13.66
CA GLU A 316 -22.04 -35.12 13.54
C GLU A 316 -20.68 -35.59 14.10
N THR A 317 -20.57 -36.88 14.37
CA THR A 317 -19.31 -37.52 14.80
C THR A 317 -18.16 -37.19 13.83
N ASN A 318 -16.98 -36.90 14.38
CA ASN A 318 -15.77 -36.49 13.64
C ASN A 318 -15.86 -35.17 12.88
N GLN A 319 -16.94 -34.39 13.02
CA GLN A 319 -17.01 -33.05 12.45
C GLN A 319 -16.45 -31.98 13.39
N THR A 320 -15.88 -30.95 12.78
CA THR A 320 -15.52 -29.70 13.43
C THR A 320 -16.03 -28.51 12.61
N ASN A 321 -16.55 -27.51 13.29
CA ASN A 321 -16.93 -26.23 12.70
C ASN A 321 -15.74 -25.28 12.84
N VAL A 322 -15.21 -24.85 11.70
CA VAL A 322 -14.06 -23.95 11.60
C VAL A 322 -14.56 -22.56 11.28
N ALA A 323 -14.24 -21.59 12.15
CA ALA A 323 -14.50 -20.19 11.90
C ALA A 323 -13.18 -19.42 11.80
N VAL A 324 -13.11 -18.48 10.86
CA VAL A 324 -11.93 -17.65 10.62
C VAL A 324 -12.30 -16.18 10.54
N THR A 325 -11.43 -15.30 11.02
CA THR A 325 -11.63 -13.84 10.93
C THR A 325 -11.26 -13.27 9.56
N ALA A 326 -10.44 -13.97 8.78
CA ALA A 326 -10.07 -13.57 7.44
C ALA A 326 -11.26 -13.64 6.47
N LYS A 327 -11.49 -12.55 5.74
CA LYS A 327 -12.51 -12.47 4.68
C LYS A 327 -11.82 -12.45 3.31
N PRO A 328 -11.91 -13.52 2.51
CA PRO A 328 -11.32 -13.54 1.17
C PRO A 328 -11.91 -12.45 0.29
N ILE A 329 -11.05 -11.73 -0.42
CA ILE A 329 -11.45 -10.79 -1.47
C ILE A 329 -11.36 -11.43 -2.85
N LEU A 330 -11.78 -10.71 -3.90
CA LEU A 330 -11.77 -11.24 -5.26
C LEU A 330 -10.35 -11.68 -5.66
N GLY A 331 -10.19 -12.94 -6.07
CA GLY A 331 -8.88 -13.53 -6.38
C GLY A 331 -8.19 -14.21 -5.20
N GLN A 332 -8.88 -14.35 -4.06
CA GLN A 332 -8.44 -15.13 -2.92
C GLN A 332 -9.43 -16.22 -2.54
N LYS A 333 -8.94 -17.25 -1.86
CA LYS A 333 -9.76 -18.28 -1.21
C LYS A 333 -9.11 -18.78 0.07
N LEU A 334 -9.87 -19.51 0.88
CA LEU A 334 -9.37 -20.20 2.06
C LEU A 334 -9.15 -21.67 1.74
N VAL A 335 -8.00 -22.19 2.13
CA VAL A 335 -7.67 -23.61 2.09
C VAL A 335 -7.28 -24.09 3.48
N TYR A 336 -7.49 -25.36 3.78
CA TYR A 336 -7.14 -25.94 5.08
C TYR A 336 -6.36 -27.24 4.92
N LYS A 337 -5.64 -27.59 5.99
CA LYS A 337 -4.94 -28.86 6.15
C LYS A 337 -5.08 -29.32 7.59
N VAL A 338 -5.40 -30.60 7.77
CA VAL A 338 -5.42 -31.26 9.07
C VAL A 338 -4.16 -32.09 9.25
N ALA A 339 -3.58 -32.05 10.44
CA ALA A 339 -2.36 -32.78 10.77
C ALA A 339 -2.23 -33.01 12.29
N SER A 340 -1.26 -33.83 12.70
CA SER A 340 -0.90 -34.04 14.10
C SER A 340 -0.25 -32.83 14.78
N GLY A 341 0.12 -31.81 14.01
CA GLY A 341 0.69 -30.54 14.47
C GLY A 341 0.44 -29.40 13.49
N ALA A 342 0.71 -28.17 13.90
CA ALA A 342 0.52 -26.99 13.06
C ALA A 342 1.39 -27.05 11.79
N SER A 343 0.78 -26.86 10.62
CA SER A 343 1.43 -26.88 9.31
C SER A 343 1.48 -25.48 8.68
N THR A 344 2.10 -24.52 9.37
CA THR A 344 2.16 -23.12 8.93
C THR A 344 2.94 -22.98 7.60
N PRO A 345 2.31 -22.50 6.51
CA PRO A 345 2.99 -22.30 5.24
C PRO A 345 3.94 -21.09 5.27
N THR A 346 4.84 -20.99 4.30
CA THR A 346 5.61 -19.75 4.06
C THR A 346 4.87 -18.80 3.13
N TYR A 347 5.16 -17.49 3.20
CA TYR A 347 4.58 -16.53 2.27
C TYR A 347 4.94 -16.90 0.83
N GLY A 348 3.94 -16.91 -0.06
CA GLY A 348 4.13 -17.28 -1.46
C GLY A 348 4.34 -18.77 -1.70
N GLN A 349 4.17 -19.64 -0.70
CA GLN A 349 4.17 -21.08 -0.93
C GLN A 349 2.94 -21.48 -1.75
N ASP A 350 3.14 -22.24 -2.83
CA ASP A 350 2.02 -22.82 -3.57
C ASP A 350 1.39 -23.98 -2.79
N LEU A 351 0.13 -23.80 -2.40
CA LEU A 351 -0.69 -24.74 -1.66
C LEU A 351 -1.69 -25.46 -2.57
N SER A 352 -1.46 -25.47 -3.89
CA SER A 352 -2.29 -26.18 -4.86
C SER A 352 -2.33 -27.70 -4.64
N SER A 353 -1.32 -28.25 -3.96
CA SER A 353 -1.23 -29.68 -3.61
C SER A 353 -1.18 -29.88 -2.09
N GLY A 354 -1.90 -30.90 -1.60
CA GLY A 354 -1.89 -31.28 -0.18
C GLY A 354 -2.69 -30.38 0.76
N TRP A 355 -3.46 -29.44 0.21
CA TRP A 355 -4.45 -28.61 0.92
C TRP A 355 -5.81 -28.71 0.25
N THR A 356 -6.87 -28.52 1.02
CA THR A 356 -8.26 -28.65 0.57
C THR A 356 -8.98 -27.31 0.70
N ASP A 357 -9.87 -26.98 -0.23
CA ASP A 357 -10.69 -25.77 -0.13
C ASP A 357 -11.58 -25.81 1.12
N LEU A 358 -11.57 -24.74 1.91
CA LEU A 358 -12.42 -24.64 3.09
C LEU A 358 -13.89 -24.49 2.64
N PRO A 359 -14.80 -25.37 3.08
CA PRO A 359 -16.21 -25.26 2.76
C PRO A 359 -16.82 -23.94 3.21
N ALA A 360 -17.79 -23.43 2.46
CA ALA A 360 -18.42 -22.13 2.75
C ALA A 360 -19.23 -22.13 4.06
N ASP A 361 -19.70 -23.30 4.49
CA ASP A 361 -20.36 -23.51 5.79
C ASP A 361 -19.37 -23.72 6.94
N GLY A 362 -18.07 -23.81 6.66
CA GLY A 362 -17.01 -24.01 7.64
C GLY A 362 -16.96 -25.41 8.24
N VAL A 363 -17.76 -26.36 7.75
CA VAL A 363 -17.85 -27.71 8.32
C VAL A 363 -16.75 -28.59 7.72
N VAL A 364 -15.89 -29.14 8.57
CA VAL A 364 -14.78 -30.01 8.16
C VAL A 364 -14.89 -31.36 8.85
N THR A 365 -14.82 -32.45 8.07
CA THR A 365 -14.80 -33.81 8.59
C THR A 365 -13.36 -34.27 8.84
N VAL A 366 -13.03 -34.63 10.08
CA VAL A 366 -11.69 -35.04 10.50
C VAL A 366 -11.73 -36.48 11.02
N ALA A 367 -11.72 -37.45 10.10
CA ALA A 367 -11.89 -38.87 10.41
C ALA A 367 -10.68 -39.54 11.09
N GLY A 368 -9.48 -38.94 11.04
CA GLY A 368 -8.26 -39.52 11.61
C GLY A 368 -7.95 -39.05 13.03
N SER A 369 -6.71 -39.29 13.47
CA SER A 369 -6.19 -38.87 14.78
C SER A 369 -5.57 -37.47 14.76
N GLU A 370 -5.81 -36.68 13.71
CA GLU A 370 -5.29 -35.31 13.60
C GLU A 370 -5.84 -34.44 14.73
N THR A 371 -4.95 -33.63 15.30
CA THR A 371 -5.20 -32.80 16.47
C THR A 371 -5.20 -31.31 16.15
N ASN A 372 -4.71 -30.91 14.98
CA ASN A 372 -4.57 -29.52 14.58
C ASN A 372 -5.10 -29.28 13.16
N ILE A 373 -5.74 -28.14 12.99
CA ILE A 373 -6.14 -27.61 11.70
C ILE A 373 -5.39 -26.31 11.43
N THR A 374 -4.76 -26.22 10.27
CA THR A 374 -4.20 -24.99 9.73
C THR A 374 -5.10 -24.51 8.61
N VAL A 375 -5.49 -23.24 8.65
CA VAL A 375 -6.19 -22.57 7.55
C VAL A 375 -5.25 -21.52 6.96
N ALA A 376 -5.16 -21.48 5.64
CA ALA A 376 -4.40 -20.50 4.90
C ALA A 376 -5.31 -19.70 3.96
N LEU A 377 -5.08 -18.39 3.91
CA LEU A 377 -5.60 -17.52 2.87
C LEU A 377 -4.61 -17.58 1.70
N VAL A 378 -5.11 -17.85 0.51
CA VAL A 378 -4.28 -18.00 -0.70
C VAL A 378 -4.73 -17.04 -1.81
N ASN A 379 -3.77 -16.56 -2.60
CA ASN A 379 -4.00 -15.87 -3.86
C ASN A 379 -4.11 -16.89 -5.01
N THR A 380 -5.13 -16.76 -5.84
CA THR A 380 -5.37 -17.65 -7.00
C THR A 380 -5.22 -16.97 -8.35
N THR A 381 -4.79 -15.70 -8.37
CA THR A 381 -4.69 -14.90 -9.60
C THR A 381 -3.37 -15.14 -10.36
N LYS A 382 -2.36 -15.69 -9.70
CA LYS A 382 -1.06 -16.02 -10.29
C LYS A 382 -1.07 -17.45 -10.82
N ALA A 383 -0.76 -17.63 -12.11
CA ALA A 383 -0.42 -18.92 -12.75
C ALA A 383 -1.32 -20.13 -12.43
N ASN A 384 -2.61 -19.92 -12.10
CA ASN A 384 -3.54 -20.94 -11.59
C ASN A 384 -3.07 -21.69 -10.31
N GLY A 385 -2.10 -21.14 -9.56
CA GLY A 385 -1.64 -21.67 -8.28
C GLY A 385 -2.48 -21.18 -7.11
N ALA A 386 -2.13 -21.61 -5.89
CA ALA A 386 -2.76 -21.19 -4.64
C ALA A 386 -1.68 -20.69 -3.66
N PHE A 387 -1.22 -19.45 -3.84
CA PHE A 387 -0.07 -18.91 -3.12
C PHE A 387 -0.46 -18.36 -1.74
N ALA A 388 0.13 -18.89 -0.67
CA ALA A 388 -0.17 -18.49 0.70
C ALA A 388 0.16 -17.02 0.99
N VAL A 389 -0.77 -16.31 1.61
CA VAL A 389 -0.59 -14.89 2.01
C VAL A 389 -0.74 -14.67 3.51
N ALA A 390 -1.58 -15.47 4.14
CA ALA A 390 -1.78 -15.47 5.58
C ALA A 390 -2.17 -16.87 6.05
N SER A 391 -1.95 -17.17 7.33
CA SER A 391 -2.44 -18.41 7.91
C SER A 391 -2.79 -18.27 9.39
N GLY A 392 -3.58 -19.22 9.89
CA GLY A 392 -3.88 -19.38 11.30
C GLY A 392 -4.04 -20.85 11.65
N ASN A 393 -3.91 -21.17 12.94
CA ASN A 393 -3.93 -22.54 13.45
C ASN A 393 -4.94 -22.66 14.59
N ALA A 394 -5.60 -23.81 14.70
CA ALA A 394 -6.42 -24.16 15.84
C ALA A 394 -6.23 -25.63 16.23
N ALA A 395 -6.35 -25.92 17.52
CA ALA A 395 -6.52 -27.28 18.00
C ALA A 395 -7.93 -27.76 17.63
N ILE A 396 -8.04 -28.97 17.08
CA ILE A 396 -9.31 -29.51 16.60
C ILE A 396 -10.17 -29.93 17.78
N VAL A 397 -11.37 -29.38 17.85
CA VAL A 397 -12.45 -29.83 18.74
C VAL A 397 -13.44 -30.66 17.90
N LYS A 398 -13.47 -31.97 18.13
CA LYS A 398 -14.36 -32.91 17.43
C LYS A 398 -15.57 -33.25 18.29
N ASN A 399 -16.71 -33.52 17.64
CA ASN A 399 -17.82 -34.19 18.30
C ASN A 399 -17.47 -35.69 18.47
N GLY A 400 -17.50 -36.16 19.72
CA GLY A 400 -17.20 -37.55 20.09
C GLY A 400 -18.37 -38.52 19.89
N GLY A 401 -19.55 -38.03 19.52
CA GLY A 401 -20.81 -38.79 19.52
C GLY A 401 -21.60 -38.59 20.80
#